data_AF-A0A7C1DKQ6-F1
#
_entry.id   AF-A0A7C1DKQ6-F1
#
_cell.length_a   1.000
_cell.length_b   1.000
_cell.length_c   1.000
_cell.angle_alpha   90.00
_cell.angle_beta   90.00
_cell.angle_gamma   90.00
#
_symmetry.space_group_name_H-M   'P 1'
#
loop_
_entity.id
_entity.type
_entity.pdbx_description
1 polymer ?
#
loop_
_entity_poly.entity_id
_entity_poly.type
_entity_poly.pdbx_seq_one_letter_code
_entity_poly.pdbx_strand_id
1 'polypeptide(L)'
;MRGRGLLDDRRYALAFARELINKGPCGARLIRRKLGGRGVAPEMVEEVLAGLELDEAELAEEAVRLKLASLAGEEDETAARRLLAHLERRGFAGETARNAVIHALKRRPKESG
;
A
#
# COMPACT_ATOMS: atom_id res chain seq x y z
N MET A 1 -12.21 24.08 -26.68
CA MET A 1 -13.00 23.32 -25.68
C MET A 1 -12.22 22.07 -25.26
N ARG A 2 -11.66 22.02 -24.05
CA ARG A 2 -10.94 20.84 -23.50
C ARG A 2 -11.23 20.69 -22.00
N GLY A 3 -12.49 20.57 -21.63
CA GLY A 3 -12.90 20.53 -20.21
C GLY A 3 -13.64 19.26 -19.78
N ARG A 4 -14.29 18.54 -20.70
CA ARG A 4 -15.16 17.41 -20.35
C ARG A 4 -14.38 16.13 -20.00
N GLY A 5 -13.40 15.73 -20.82
CA GLY A 5 -12.60 14.52 -20.56
C GLY A 5 -11.73 14.59 -19.29
N LEU A 6 -11.04 15.72 -19.07
CA LEU A 6 -10.13 15.87 -17.92
C LEU A 6 -10.83 15.83 -16.55
N LEU A 7 -12.04 16.39 -16.46
CA LEU A 7 -12.85 16.35 -15.24
C LEU A 7 -13.35 14.94 -14.94
N ASP A 8 -13.75 14.19 -15.98
CA ASP A 8 -14.18 12.80 -15.85
C ASP A 8 -12.99 11.88 -15.48
N ASP A 9 -11.84 12.09 -16.11
CA ASP A 9 -10.60 11.33 -15.83
C ASP A 9 -10.14 11.52 -14.38
N ARG A 10 -10.21 12.75 -13.85
CA ARG A 10 -9.84 13.05 -12.46
C ARG A 10 -10.80 12.38 -11.47
N ARG A 11 -12.11 12.45 -11.73
CA ARG A 11 -13.13 11.79 -10.89
C ARG A 11 -12.96 10.28 -10.91
N TYR A 12 -12.71 9.72 -12.10
CA TYR A 12 -12.41 8.31 -12.28
C TYR A 12 -11.16 7.89 -11.51
N ALA A 13 -10.06 8.63 -11.64
CA ALA A 13 -8.80 8.33 -10.99
C ALA A 13 -8.92 8.34 -9.46
N LEU A 14 -9.60 9.35 -8.89
CA LEU A 14 -9.86 9.43 -7.46
C LEU A 14 -10.75 8.28 -6.96
N ALA A 15 -11.85 7.99 -7.68
CA ALA A 15 -12.75 6.90 -7.33
C ALA A 15 -12.02 5.56 -7.35
N PHE A 16 -11.18 5.32 -8.36
CA PHE A 16 -10.42 4.09 -8.47
C PHE A 16 -9.32 3.98 -7.41
N ALA A 17 -8.61 5.07 -7.09
CA ALA A 17 -7.64 5.06 -6.01
C ALA A 17 -8.28 4.73 -4.66
N ARG A 18 -9.44 5.33 -4.36
CA ARG A 18 -10.25 5.01 -3.17
C ARG A 18 -10.71 3.56 -3.16
N GLU A 19 -11.12 3.01 -4.30
CA GLU A 19 -11.47 1.59 -4.43
C GLU A 19 -10.29 0.69 -4.07
N LEU A 20 -9.06 1.02 -4.52
CA LEU A 20 -7.87 0.23 -4.18
C LEU A 20 -7.60 0.23 -2.67
N ILE A 21 -7.72 1.39 -2.02
CA ILE A 21 -7.53 1.54 -0.57
C ILE A 21 -8.60 0.75 0.19
N ASN A 22 -9.87 0.84 -0.24
CA ASN A 22 -10.98 0.12 0.38
C ASN A 22 -10.87 -1.41 0.23
N LYS A 23 -10.22 -1.91 -0.84
CA LYS A 23 -9.91 -3.35 -0.99
C LYS A 23 -8.79 -3.82 -0.07
N GLY A 24 -8.10 -2.90 0.61
CA GLY A 24 -7.14 -3.15 1.66
C GLY A 24 -5.86 -2.33 1.48
N PRO A 25 -5.03 -2.25 2.53
CA PRO A 25 -3.97 -1.23 2.59
C PRO A 25 -2.95 -1.38 1.46
N CYS A 26 -2.64 -0.26 0.82
CA CYS A 26 -1.67 -0.20 -0.27
C CYS A 26 -0.93 1.13 -0.27
N GLY A 27 0.33 1.11 -0.72
CA GLY A 27 1.14 2.31 -0.88
C GLY A 27 0.91 3.01 -2.21
N ALA A 28 1.43 4.23 -2.32
CA ALA A 28 1.21 5.07 -3.49
C ALA A 28 1.75 4.44 -4.78
N ARG A 29 2.81 3.62 -4.72
CA ARG A 29 3.40 2.97 -5.91
C ARG A 29 2.42 2.01 -6.59
N LEU A 30 1.58 1.31 -5.83
CA LEU A 30 0.55 0.44 -6.40
C LEU A 30 -0.50 1.28 -7.13
N ILE A 31 -0.97 2.35 -6.49
CA ILE A 31 -1.96 3.27 -7.03
C ILE A 31 -1.44 3.90 -8.33
N ARG A 32 -0.20 4.40 -8.34
CA ARG A 32 0.48 4.90 -9.56
C ARG A 32 0.45 3.89 -10.69
N ARG A 33 0.92 2.67 -10.43
CA ARG A 33 0.98 1.59 -11.42
C ARG A 33 -0.40 1.25 -11.97
N LYS A 34 -1.41 1.18 -11.09
CA LYS A 34 -2.79 0.81 -11.46
C LYS A 34 -3.48 1.91 -12.27
N LEU A 35 -3.29 3.17 -11.92
CA LEU A 35 -3.82 4.31 -12.69
C LEU A 35 -3.10 4.48 -14.03
N GLY A 36 -1.77 4.41 -14.05
CA GLY A 36 -0.98 4.49 -15.30
C GLY A 36 -1.30 3.35 -16.26
N GLY A 37 -1.49 2.12 -15.75
CA GLY A 37 -1.94 0.98 -16.56
C GLY A 37 -3.34 1.12 -17.15
N ARG A 38 -4.11 2.14 -16.73
CA ARG A 38 -5.42 2.51 -17.28
C ARG A 38 -5.38 3.76 -18.14
N GLY A 39 -4.20 4.30 -18.42
CA GLY A 39 -4.02 5.46 -19.29
C GLY A 39 -4.19 6.82 -18.61
N VAL A 40 -4.25 6.87 -17.27
CA VAL A 40 -4.30 8.14 -16.54
C VAL A 40 -2.93 8.83 -16.62
N ALA A 41 -2.91 10.10 -17.00
CA ALA A 41 -1.68 10.88 -17.16
C ALA A 41 -0.87 10.96 -15.85
N PRO A 42 0.47 10.89 -15.89
CA PRO A 42 1.31 10.93 -14.69
C PRO A 42 1.05 12.14 -13.79
N GLU A 43 0.81 13.31 -14.37
CA GLU A 43 0.54 14.55 -13.62
C GLU A 43 -0.75 14.41 -12.78
N MET A 44 -1.80 13.86 -13.39
CA MET A 44 -3.08 13.61 -12.72
C MET A 44 -2.96 12.52 -11.64
N VAL A 45 -2.10 11.53 -11.83
CA VAL A 45 -1.81 10.52 -10.81
C VAL A 45 -1.19 11.15 -9.57
N GLU A 46 -0.20 12.04 -9.74
CA GLU A 46 0.42 12.73 -8.62
C GLU A 46 -0.57 13.67 -7.93
N GLU A 47 -1.43 14.39 -8.67
CA GLU A 47 -2.50 15.21 -8.09
C GLU A 47 -3.47 14.39 -7.23
N VAL A 48 -3.90 13.23 -7.72
CA VAL A 48 -4.80 12.33 -6.99
C VAL A 48 -4.13 11.81 -5.73
N LEU A 49 -2.86 11.42 -5.81
CA LEU A 49 -2.11 10.93 -4.66
C LEU A 49 -1.90 12.01 -3.59
N ALA A 50 -1.54 13.22 -4.01
CA ALA A 50 -1.41 14.36 -3.11
C ALA A 50 -2.73 14.68 -2.39
N GLY A 51 -3.86 14.59 -3.09
CA GLY A 51 -5.19 14.85 -2.52
C GLY A 51 -5.75 13.72 -1.66
N LEU A 52 -5.11 12.55 -1.61
CA LEU A 52 -5.52 11.43 -0.74
C LEU A 52 -4.90 11.49 0.65
N GLU A 53 -3.84 12.30 0.86
CA GLU A 53 -3.15 12.47 2.14
C GLU A 53 -2.88 11.12 2.85
N LEU A 54 -2.37 10.14 2.11
CA LEU A 54 -2.17 8.79 2.60
C LEU A 54 -1.08 8.75 3.67
N ASP A 55 -1.42 8.27 4.86
CA ASP A 55 -0.41 7.83 5.83
C ASP A 55 0.12 6.45 5.41
N GLU A 56 1.20 6.45 4.63
CA GLU A 56 1.82 5.20 4.17
C GLU A 56 2.35 4.34 5.32
N ALA A 57 2.74 4.95 6.45
CA ALA A 57 3.26 4.22 7.60
C ALA A 57 2.13 3.46 8.30
N GLU A 58 1.01 4.14 8.58
CA GLU A 58 -0.17 3.52 9.17
C GLU A 58 -0.73 2.39 8.28
N LEU A 59 -0.86 2.65 6.97
CA LEU A 59 -1.32 1.64 6.01
C LEU A 59 -0.38 0.43 5.93
N ALA A 60 0.94 0.64 6.04
CA ALA A 60 1.91 -0.45 6.04
C ALA A 60 1.81 -1.28 7.32
N GLU A 61 1.65 -0.65 8.49
CA GLU A 61 1.43 -1.34 9.76
C GLU A 61 0.15 -2.18 9.72
N GLU A 62 -0.93 -1.64 9.15
CA GLU A 62 -2.18 -2.38 8.98
C GLU A 62 -2.00 -3.58 8.04
N ALA A 63 -1.34 -3.39 6.88
CA ALA A 63 -1.06 -4.49 5.96
C ALA A 63 -0.24 -5.60 6.63
N VAL A 64 0.75 -5.23 7.44
CA VAL A 64 1.55 -6.19 8.21
C VAL A 64 0.68 -6.92 9.22
N ARG A 65 -0.13 -6.22 10.02
CA ARG A 65 -1.02 -6.82 11.02
C ARG A 65 -1.94 -7.87 10.40
N LEU A 66 -2.60 -7.53 9.30
CA LEU A 66 -3.50 -8.43 8.58
C LEU A 66 -2.76 -9.65 8.03
N LYS A 67 -1.56 -9.45 7.48
CA LYS A 67 -0.78 -10.55 6.89
C LYS A 67 -0.12 -11.44 7.93
N LEU A 68 0.33 -10.87 9.05
CA LEU A 68 1.01 -11.59 10.13
C LEU A 68 0.10 -12.64 10.77
N ALA A 69 -1.20 -12.37 10.88
CA ALA A 69 -2.18 -13.35 11.36
C ALA A 69 -2.18 -14.65 10.52
N SER A 70 -1.89 -14.56 9.22
CA SER A 70 -1.78 -15.73 8.32
C SER A 70 -0.43 -16.43 8.40
N LEU A 71 0.50 -15.96 9.24
CA LEU A 71 1.86 -16.47 9.40
C LEU A 71 2.09 -16.99 10.83
N ALA A 72 1.02 -17.28 11.55
CA ALA A 72 1.09 -17.90 12.87
C ALA A 72 1.88 -19.23 12.77
N GLY A 73 2.84 -19.42 13.67
CA GLY A 73 3.73 -20.59 13.70
C GLY A 73 4.95 -20.53 12.78
N GLU A 74 5.07 -19.52 11.91
CA GLU A 74 6.31 -19.31 11.14
C GLU A 74 7.37 -18.64 12.01
N GLU A 75 8.65 -19.00 11.78
CA GLU A 75 9.79 -18.33 12.41
C GLU A 75 9.88 -16.86 11.96
N ASP A 76 10.44 -16.00 12.82
CA ASP A 76 10.49 -14.56 12.57
C ASP A 76 11.22 -14.18 11.28
N GLU A 77 12.29 -14.89 10.91
CA GLU A 77 13.00 -14.64 9.65
C GLU A 77 12.12 -14.95 8.43
N THR A 78 11.40 -16.08 8.47
CA THR A 78 10.48 -16.48 7.40
C THR A 78 9.27 -15.55 7.33
N ALA A 79 8.73 -15.16 8.48
CA ALA A 79 7.67 -14.17 8.56
C ALA A 79 8.11 -12.81 7.99
N ALA A 80 9.30 -12.32 8.37
CA ALA A 80 9.86 -11.06 7.88
C ALA A 80 9.96 -11.04 6.34
N ARG A 81 10.56 -12.09 5.76
CA ARG A 81 10.72 -12.23 4.31
C ARG A 81 9.37 -12.20 3.58
N ARG A 82 8.37 -12.92 4.10
CA ARG A 82 7.02 -12.99 3.50
C ARG A 82 6.25 -11.68 3.66
N LEU A 83 6.42 -10.97 4.78
CA LEU A 83 5.81 -9.67 5.01
C LEU A 83 6.38 -8.60 4.08
N LEU A 84 7.71 -8.52 3.95
CA LEU A 84 8.36 -7.60 3.02
C LEU A 84 7.88 -7.83 1.58
N ALA A 85 7.91 -9.06 1.10
CA ALA A 85 7.42 -9.41 -0.23
C ALA A 85 5.90 -9.14 -0.41
N HIS A 86 5.12 -9.16 0.67
CA HIS A 86 3.73 -8.75 0.63
C HIS A 86 3.58 -7.23 0.45
N LEU A 87 4.30 -6.44 1.25
CA LEU A 87 4.26 -4.98 1.21
C LEU A 87 4.77 -4.42 -0.11
N GLU A 88 5.83 -4.99 -0.67
CA GLU A 88 6.34 -4.60 -2.00
C GLU A 88 5.28 -4.78 -3.10
N ARG A 89 4.56 -5.91 -3.08
CA ARG A 89 3.45 -6.16 -4.02
C ARG A 89 2.28 -5.20 -3.79
N ARG A 90 2.07 -4.78 -2.54
CA ARG A 90 1.11 -3.74 -2.15
C ARG A 90 1.60 -2.32 -2.44
N GLY A 91 2.83 -2.14 -2.91
CA GLY A 91 3.35 -0.87 -3.42
C GLY A 91 3.79 0.11 -2.34
N PHE A 92 4.14 -0.36 -1.15
CA PHE A 92 4.75 0.48 -0.12
C PHE A 92 6.20 0.80 -0.47
N ALA A 93 6.67 1.98 -0.05
CA ALA A 93 8.09 2.32 -0.14
C ALA A 93 8.94 1.33 0.67
N GLY A 94 10.15 1.02 0.19
CA GLY A 94 10.98 -0.02 0.80
C GLY A 94 11.41 0.29 2.24
N GLU A 95 11.58 1.57 2.59
CA GLU A 95 11.85 1.98 3.97
C GLU A 95 10.61 1.79 4.87
N THR A 96 9.45 2.31 4.46
CA THR A 96 8.17 2.12 5.15
C THR A 96 7.86 0.65 5.38
N ALA A 97 8.05 -0.18 4.36
CA ALA A 97 7.83 -1.61 4.43
C ALA A 97 8.74 -2.28 5.48
N ARG A 98 10.04 -1.95 5.47
CA ARG A 98 11.01 -2.46 6.45
C ARG A 98 10.66 -2.05 7.87
N ASN A 99 10.34 -0.78 8.09
CA ASN A 99 9.99 -0.25 9.41
C ASN A 99 8.75 -0.96 9.97
N ALA A 100 7.67 -1.08 9.18
CA ALA A 100 6.45 -1.75 9.60
C ALA A 100 6.70 -3.22 10.01
N VAL A 101 7.51 -3.96 9.25
CA VAL A 101 7.87 -5.35 9.58
C VAL A 101 8.67 -5.45 10.87
N ILE A 102 9.68 -4.59 11.04
CA ILE A 102 10.50 -4.55 12.27
C ILE A 102 9.63 -4.27 13.49
N HIS A 103 8.72 -3.29 13.40
CA HIS A 103 7.83 -2.95 14.49
C HIS A 103 6.88 -4.10 14.84
N ALA A 104 6.32 -4.78 13.85
CA ALA A 104 5.40 -5.88 14.09
C ALA A 104 6.08 -7.10 14.73
N LEU A 105 7.26 -7.49 14.26
CA LEU A 105 7.98 -8.65 14.82
C LEU A 105 8.51 -8.38 16.23
N LYS A 106 8.94 -7.15 16.53
CA LYS A 106 9.31 -6.76 17.92
C LYS A 106 8.17 -6.91 18.92
N ARG A 107 6.92 -6.77 18.47
CA ARG A 107 5.72 -6.89 19.31
C ARG A 107 5.22 -8.34 19.40
N ARG A 108 5.79 -9.28 18.64
CA ARG A 108 5.46 -10.70 18.75
C ARG A 108 6.01 -11.21 20.08
N PRO A 109 5.22 -11.92 20.90
CA PRO A 109 5.80 -12.62 22.03
C PRO A 109 6.85 -13.58 21.47
N LYS A 110 8.09 -13.46 21.98
CA LYS A 110 9.11 -14.47 21.69
C LYS A 110 8.58 -15.76 22.31
N GLU A 111 8.09 -16.68 21.48
CA GLU A 111 7.87 -18.04 21.94
C GLU A 111 9.25 -18.58 22.31
N SER A 112 9.55 -18.56 23.60
CA SER A 112 10.70 -19.24 24.18
C SER A 112 10.51 -20.73 23.92
N GLY A 113 11.13 -21.23 22.85
CA GLY A 113 11.48 -22.63 22.71
C GLY A 113 12.65 -22.97 23.62
#